data_AF-A0A9Q0S2L1-F1
#
_entry.id   AF-A0A9Q0S2L1-F1
#
_cell.length_a   1.000
_cell.length_b   1.000
_cell.length_c   1.000
_cell.angle_alpha   90.00
_cell.angle_beta   90.00
_cell.angle_gamma   90.00
#
_symmetry.space_group_name_H-M   'P 1'
#
loop_
_entity.id
_entity.type
_entity.pdbx_description
1 polymer ?
#
loop_
_entity_poly.entity_id
_entity_poly.type
_entity_poly.pdbx_seq_one_letter_code
_entity_poly.pdbx_strand_id
1 'polypeptide(L)'
;MRHLVLLIVFVTGTIASYQETTMQQFADYRIQCSEANGISREELLQILKHPFPSEGYPQCYVKCILEMTDFLDNNNELVAHKIIHQLNFGEKNLNVELLENAVEECNERFRSEPVECTKAYNTGDCFFRIEQRFSIFIASLNRRAL
;
A
#
# COMPACT_ATOMS: atom_id res chain seq x y z
N MET A 1 -16.45 54.97 21.71
CA MET A 1 -15.46 53.92 22.05
C MET A 1 -16.20 52.58 21.92
N ARG A 2 -16.31 51.90 20.77
CA ARG A 2 -15.36 51.42 19.76
C ARG A 2 -14.27 50.47 20.30
N HIS A 3 -14.65 49.35 20.90
CA HIS A 3 -13.80 48.16 21.14
C HIS A 3 -14.74 46.95 21.27
N LEU A 4 -14.50 45.73 20.79
CA LEU A 4 -13.56 45.13 19.85
C LEU A 4 -14.20 43.74 19.59
N VAL A 5 -14.48 43.41 18.34
CA VAL A 5 -15.00 42.08 17.95
C VAL A 5 -13.86 41.07 18.07
N LEU A 6 -13.98 40.09 18.97
CA LEU A 6 -13.12 38.90 19.02
C LEU A 6 -13.89 37.71 18.44
N LEU A 7 -13.93 37.63 17.10
CA LEU A 7 -14.27 36.41 16.40
C LEU A 7 -13.04 35.49 16.46
N ILE A 8 -13.02 34.57 17.44
CA ILE A 8 -12.07 33.47 17.46
C ILE A 8 -12.53 32.46 16.41
N VAL A 9 -11.98 32.59 15.19
CA VAL A 9 -12.11 31.57 14.16
C VAL A 9 -11.17 30.43 14.53
N PHE A 10 -11.71 29.38 15.15
CA PHE A 10 -11.02 28.10 15.26
C PHE A 10 -10.91 27.50 13.87
N VAL A 11 -9.81 27.78 13.17
CA VAL A 11 -9.41 27.01 11.99
C VAL A 11 -8.95 25.65 12.52
N THR A 12 -9.88 24.71 12.66
CA THR A 12 -9.52 23.31 12.87
C THR A 12 -8.95 22.81 11.55
N GLY A 13 -7.64 22.93 11.39
CA GLY A 13 -6.91 22.20 10.37
C GLY A 13 -7.11 20.71 10.65
N THR A 14 -7.92 20.04 9.84
CA THR A 14 -8.01 18.59 9.87
C THR A 14 -6.68 18.05 9.34
N ILE A 15 -5.77 17.68 10.23
CA ILE A 15 -4.70 16.76 9.89
C ILE A 15 -5.38 15.46 9.48
N ALA A 16 -5.41 15.18 8.18
CA ALA A 16 -5.90 13.92 7.66
C ALA A 16 -4.98 12.81 8.18
N SER A 17 -5.41 12.08 9.21
CA SER A 17 -4.75 10.89 9.70
C SER A 17 -4.93 9.76 8.67
N TYR A 18 -3.86 9.04 8.34
CA TYR A 18 -3.96 7.85 7.50
C TYR A 18 -4.85 6.81 8.19
N GLN A 19 -5.81 6.24 7.45
CA GLN A 19 -6.70 5.20 7.95
C GLN A 19 -6.18 3.82 7.53
N GLU A 20 -6.01 2.94 8.51
CA GLU A 20 -5.52 1.60 8.27
C GLU A 20 -6.54 0.75 7.52
N THR A 21 -6.03 -0.06 6.60
CA THR A 21 -6.76 -1.08 5.86
C THR A 21 -6.86 -2.35 6.70
N THR A 22 -8.08 -2.80 6.96
CA THR A 22 -8.37 -4.08 7.61
C THR A 22 -8.27 -5.26 6.64
N MET A 23 -8.25 -6.49 7.16
CA MET A 23 -8.25 -7.70 6.33
C MET A 23 -9.47 -7.81 5.43
N GLN A 24 -10.64 -7.39 5.90
CA GLN A 24 -11.87 -7.40 5.09
C GLN A 24 -11.78 -6.38 3.95
N GLN A 25 -11.36 -5.15 4.25
CA GLN A 25 -11.18 -4.12 3.21
C GLN A 25 -10.15 -4.56 2.18
N PHE A 26 -9.04 -5.16 2.61
CA PHE A 26 -8.04 -5.69 1.68
C PHE A 26 -8.61 -6.81 0.78
N ALA A 27 -9.47 -7.68 1.32
CA ALA A 27 -10.17 -8.67 0.51
C ALA A 27 -11.10 -8.02 -0.52
N ASP A 28 -11.83 -6.97 -0.13
CA ASP A 28 -12.72 -6.23 -1.01
C ASP A 28 -11.95 -5.49 -2.11
N TYR A 29 -10.78 -4.92 -1.79
CA TYR A 29 -9.90 -4.26 -2.77
C TYR A 29 -9.41 -5.24 -3.84
N ARG A 30 -9.05 -6.47 -3.45
CA ARG A 30 -8.65 -7.51 -4.41
C ARG A 30 -9.78 -7.85 -5.38
N ILE A 31 -11.02 -7.92 -4.90
CA ILE A 31 -12.18 -8.17 -5.76
C ILE A 31 -12.38 -6.99 -6.71
N GLN A 32 -12.47 -5.76 -6.19
CA GLN A 32 -12.69 -4.55 -6.99
C GLN A 32 -11.59 -4.33 -8.04
N CYS A 33 -10.33 -4.52 -7.66
CA CYS A 33 -9.20 -4.39 -8.58
C CYS A 33 -9.18 -5.52 -9.62
N SER A 34 -9.63 -6.73 -9.28
CA SER A 34 -9.75 -7.80 -10.27
C SER A 34 -10.79 -7.46 -11.33
N GLU A 35 -11.97 -6.99 -10.91
CA GLU A 35 -13.05 -6.56 -11.81
C GLU A 35 -12.61 -5.39 -12.69
N ALA A 36 -11.98 -4.37 -12.11
CA ALA A 36 -11.50 -3.19 -12.83
C ALA A 36 -10.41 -3.51 -13.87
N ASN A 37 -9.65 -4.58 -13.66
CA ASN A 37 -8.59 -5.01 -14.58
C ASN A 37 -8.99 -6.20 -15.46
N GLY A 38 -10.28 -6.58 -15.47
CA GLY A 38 -10.79 -7.67 -16.30
C GLY A 38 -10.25 -9.05 -15.93
N ILE A 39 -9.80 -9.24 -14.69
CA ILE A 39 -9.31 -10.52 -14.17
C ILE A 39 -10.50 -11.34 -13.72
N SER A 40 -10.69 -12.52 -14.32
CA SER A 40 -11.76 -13.43 -13.91
C SER A 40 -11.54 -13.96 -12.49
N ARG A 41 -12.61 -14.47 -11.88
CA ARG A 41 -12.51 -15.09 -10.55
C ARG A 41 -11.54 -16.27 -10.54
N GLU A 42 -11.54 -17.08 -11.60
CA GLU A 42 -10.65 -18.23 -11.75
C GLU A 42 -9.19 -17.79 -11.83
N GLU A 43 -8.87 -16.74 -12.60
CA GLU A 43 -7.53 -16.16 -12.68
C GLU A 43 -7.10 -15.54 -11.35
N LEU A 44 -7.99 -14.79 -10.69
CA LEU A 44 -7.73 -14.24 -9.36
C LEU A 44 -7.38 -15.35 -8.37
N LEU A 45 -8.13 -16.45 -8.37
CA LEU A 45 -7.81 -17.61 -7.52
C LEU A 45 -6.46 -18.25 -7.84
N GLN A 46 -5.98 -18.20 -9.09
CA GLN A 46 -4.61 -18.64 -9.41
C GLN A 46 -3.58 -17.65 -8.88
N ILE A 47 -3.78 -16.35 -9.11
CA ILE A 47 -2.89 -15.28 -8.62
C ILE A 47 -2.69 -15.42 -7.11
N LEU A 48 -3.78 -15.60 -6.36
CA LEU A 48 -3.75 -15.71 -4.88
C LEU A 48 -3.04 -16.96 -4.32
N LYS A 49 -2.76 -17.97 -5.16
CA LYS A 49 -1.99 -19.16 -4.73
C LYS A 49 -0.50 -18.91 -4.67
N HIS A 50 -0.01 -17.87 -5.34
CA HIS A 50 1.40 -17.56 -5.43
C HIS A 50 1.78 -16.50 -4.40
N PRO A 51 2.98 -16.61 -3.78
CA PRO A 51 3.48 -15.54 -2.96
C PRO A 51 3.65 -14.28 -3.82
N PHE A 52 3.00 -13.22 -3.41
CA PHE A 52 3.27 -11.92 -3.99
C PHE A 52 4.66 -11.46 -3.53
N PRO A 53 5.49 -10.88 -4.40
CA PRO A 53 5.33 -10.78 -5.86
C PRO A 53 5.93 -11.97 -6.63
N SER A 54 5.19 -12.53 -7.59
CA SER A 54 5.68 -13.56 -8.53
C SER A 54 5.66 -13.06 -9.97
N GLU A 55 6.50 -13.64 -10.82
CA GLU A 55 6.43 -13.41 -12.26
C GLU A 55 5.01 -13.67 -12.78
N GLY A 56 4.54 -12.80 -13.67
CA GLY A 56 3.21 -12.90 -14.28
C GLY A 56 2.05 -12.29 -13.47
N TYR A 57 2.30 -11.67 -12.31
CA TYR A 57 1.25 -10.89 -11.63
C TYR A 57 0.78 -9.74 -12.54
N PRO A 58 -0.55 -9.52 -12.69
CA PRO A 58 -1.03 -8.42 -13.51
C PRO A 58 -0.67 -7.08 -12.85
N GLN A 59 0.23 -6.33 -13.49
CA GLN A 59 0.86 -5.13 -12.90
C GLN A 59 -0.18 -4.06 -12.52
N CYS A 60 -1.18 -3.84 -13.37
CA CYS A 60 -2.23 -2.85 -13.12
C CYS A 60 -3.17 -3.25 -11.97
N TYR A 61 -3.35 -4.56 -11.74
CA TYR A 61 -4.07 -5.06 -10.56
C TYR A 61 -3.30 -4.76 -9.27
N VAL A 62 -1.97 -4.94 -9.28
CA VAL A 62 -1.10 -4.61 -8.15
C VAL A 62 -1.12 -3.10 -7.88
N LYS A 63 -0.94 -2.29 -8.92
CA LYS A 63 -1.04 -0.82 -8.83
C LYS A 63 -2.38 -0.42 -8.18
N CYS A 64 -3.49 -0.96 -8.66
CA CYS A 64 -4.82 -0.68 -8.13
C CYS A 64 -4.91 -0.97 -6.62
N ILE A 65 -4.39 -2.11 -6.16
CA ILE A 65 -4.41 -2.45 -4.72
C ILE A 65 -3.57 -1.44 -3.92
N LEU A 66 -2.37 -1.10 -4.38
CA LEU A 66 -1.49 -0.17 -3.70
C LEU A 66 -2.07 1.25 -3.65
N GLU A 67 -2.80 1.67 -4.68
CA GLU A 67 -3.56 2.93 -4.69
C GLU A 67 -4.74 2.90 -3.71
N MET A 68 -5.48 1.79 -3.63
CA MET A 68 -6.60 1.64 -2.70
C MET A 68 -6.16 1.62 -1.23
N THR A 69 -4.94 1.16 -0.96
CA THR A 69 -4.30 1.26 0.37
C THR A 69 -3.62 2.61 0.60
N ASP A 70 -3.66 3.51 -0.39
CA ASP A 70 -3.02 4.83 -0.36
C ASP A 70 -1.50 4.74 -0.11
N PHE A 71 -0.88 3.65 -0.56
CA PHE A 71 0.55 3.38 -0.42
C PHE A 71 1.39 4.07 -1.49
N LEU A 72 0.77 4.48 -2.59
CA LEU A 72 1.44 5.19 -3.67
C LEU A 72 1.04 6.66 -3.66
N ASP A 73 1.98 7.52 -4.03
CA ASP A 73 1.68 8.90 -4.42
C ASP A 73 1.26 8.99 -5.90
N ASN A 74 1.05 10.21 -6.38
CA ASN A 74 0.67 10.47 -7.78
C ASN A 74 1.77 10.10 -8.80
N ASN A 75 2.98 9.79 -8.37
CA ASN A 75 4.11 9.40 -9.21
C ASN A 75 4.36 7.89 -9.20
N ASN A 76 3.45 7.10 -8.60
CA ASN A 76 3.64 5.67 -8.32
C ASN A 76 4.86 5.40 -7.44
N GLU A 77 5.17 6.31 -6.51
CA GLU A 77 6.22 6.14 -5.50
C GLU A 77 5.59 5.74 -4.17
N LEU A 78 6.24 4.82 -3.46
CA LEU A 78 5.81 4.34 -2.16
C LEU A 78 5.89 5.46 -1.11
N VAL A 79 4.86 5.56 -0.27
CA VAL A 79 4.75 6.56 0.78
C VAL A 79 5.10 5.94 2.13
N ALA A 80 6.36 6.11 2.56
CA ALA A 80 6.93 5.44 3.72
C ALA A 80 6.06 5.52 4.98
N HIS A 81 5.63 6.74 5.37
CA HIS A 81 4.86 6.92 6.61
C HIS A 81 3.53 6.16 6.62
N LYS A 82 2.85 6.01 5.47
CA LYS A 82 1.59 5.27 5.36
C LYS A 82 1.81 3.76 5.44
N ILE A 83 2.85 3.28 4.77
CA ILE A 83 3.24 1.86 4.81
C ILE A 83 3.65 1.46 6.22
N ILE A 84 4.51 2.24 6.87
CA ILE A 84 4.96 1.97 8.24
C ILE A 84 3.78 2.03 9.21
N HIS A 85 2.88 3.00 9.08
CA HIS A 85 1.68 3.07 9.90
C HIS A 85 0.80 1.82 9.74
N GLN A 86 0.57 1.38 8.50
CA GLN A 86 -0.19 0.16 8.21
C GLN A 86 0.49 -1.11 8.76
N LEU A 87 1.81 -1.22 8.63
CA LEU A 87 2.56 -2.36 9.16
C LEU A 87 2.52 -2.35 10.70
N ASN A 88 2.60 -1.17 11.33
CA ASN A 88 2.63 -1.04 12.80
C ASN A 88 1.28 -1.42 13.43
N PHE A 89 0.20 -1.28 12.66
CA PHE A 89 -1.13 -1.78 13.04
C PHE A 89 -1.17 -3.32 13.12
N GLY A 90 -0.38 -4.02 12.29
CA GLY A 90 -0.32 -5.49 12.25
C GLY A 90 0.81 -6.11 13.10
N GLU A 91 1.94 -5.42 13.25
CA GLU A 91 3.15 -5.89 13.94
C GLU A 91 3.74 -4.76 14.79
N LYS A 92 4.05 -5.03 16.06
CA LYS A 92 4.43 -3.98 17.03
C LYS A 92 5.93 -3.71 17.10
N ASN A 93 6.77 -4.55 16.49
CA ASN A 93 8.23 -4.47 16.59
C ASN A 93 8.90 -4.26 15.23
N LEU A 94 8.44 -3.26 14.49
CA LEU A 94 9.03 -2.91 13.21
C LEU A 94 10.39 -2.24 13.37
N ASN A 95 11.31 -2.58 12.48
CA ASN A 95 12.49 -1.77 12.27
C ASN A 95 12.14 -0.63 11.30
N VAL A 96 11.67 0.50 11.87
CA VAL A 96 11.20 1.66 11.10
C VAL A 96 12.27 2.20 10.17
N GLU A 97 13.52 2.32 10.63
CA GLU A 97 14.63 2.81 9.82
C GLU A 97 14.91 1.91 8.61
N LEU A 98 14.88 0.58 8.80
CA LEU A 98 15.01 -0.37 7.69
C LEU A 98 13.89 -0.20 6.66
N LEU A 99 12.65 0.01 7.13
CA LEU A 99 11.49 0.20 6.27
C LEU A 99 11.55 1.52 5.48
N GLU A 100 11.95 2.61 6.12
CA GLU A 100 12.14 3.91 5.46
C GLU A 100 13.21 3.82 4.38
N ASN A 101 14.37 3.22 4.71
CA ASN A 101 15.46 3.01 3.76
C ASN A 101 15.04 2.11 2.58
N ALA A 102 14.25 1.06 2.83
CA ALA A 102 13.76 0.18 1.77
C ALA A 102 12.81 0.93 0.81
N VAL A 103 11.93 1.78 1.34
CA VAL A 103 11.04 2.62 0.53
C VAL A 103 11.85 3.61 -0.31
N GLU A 104 12.82 4.30 0.30
CA GLU A 104 13.69 5.24 -0.41
C GLU A 104 14.48 4.56 -1.53
N GLU A 105 15.13 3.42 -1.24
CA GLU A 105 15.90 2.65 -2.21
C GLU A 105 15.04 2.23 -3.41
N CYS A 106 13.85 1.69 -3.16
CA CYS A 106 12.97 1.22 -4.23
C CYS A 106 12.37 2.37 -5.04
N ASN A 107 12.01 3.50 -4.42
CA ASN A 107 11.56 4.68 -5.14
C ASN A 107 12.68 5.25 -6.03
N GLU A 108 13.90 5.36 -5.51
CA GLU A 108 15.05 5.87 -6.28
C GLU A 108 15.35 4.98 -7.48
N ARG A 109 15.35 3.66 -7.26
CA ARG A 109 15.66 2.67 -8.30
C ARG A 109 14.76 2.77 -9.53
N PHE A 110 13.50 3.14 -9.36
CA PHE A 110 12.51 3.25 -10.44
C PHE A 110 12.03 4.69 -10.67
N ARG A 111 12.73 5.69 -10.13
CA ARG A 111 12.37 7.11 -10.23
C ARG A 111 12.12 7.56 -11.67
N SER A 112 12.96 7.10 -12.59
CA SER A 112 12.91 7.47 -14.01
C SER A 112 11.90 6.66 -14.84
N GLU A 113 11.29 5.61 -14.28
CA GLU A 113 10.26 4.85 -14.99
C GLU A 113 9.00 5.72 -15.21
N PRO A 114 8.28 5.54 -16.32
CA PRO A 114 7.03 6.25 -16.55
C PRO A 114 5.98 5.88 -15.48
N VAL A 115 5.10 6.83 -15.15
CA VAL A 115 4.03 6.67 -14.14
C VAL A 115 2.92 5.76 -14.67
N GLU A 116 3.24 4.47 -14.78
CA GLU A 116 2.38 3.42 -15.30
C GLU A 116 2.31 2.25 -14.32
N CYS A 117 1.50 1.24 -14.66
CA CYS A 117 1.37 0.03 -13.85
C CYS A 117 2.71 -0.65 -13.58
N THR A 118 3.63 -0.64 -14.55
CA THR A 118 4.96 -1.23 -14.43
C THR A 118 5.79 -0.58 -13.33
N LYS A 119 5.82 0.76 -13.23
CA LYS A 119 6.54 1.46 -12.15
C LYS A 119 5.99 1.09 -10.79
N ALA A 120 4.67 1.19 -10.61
CA ALA A 120 4.01 0.82 -9.35
C ALA A 120 4.30 -0.64 -8.96
N TYR A 121 4.23 -1.55 -9.92
CA TYR A 121 4.55 -2.96 -9.72
C TYR A 121 6.02 -3.15 -9.33
N ASN A 122 6.96 -2.57 -10.05
CA ASN A 122 8.40 -2.71 -9.84
C ASN A 122 8.82 -2.13 -8.48
N THR A 123 8.36 -0.91 -8.16
CA THR A 123 8.63 -0.26 -6.88
C THR A 123 8.07 -1.05 -5.72
N GLY A 124 6.81 -1.50 -5.83
CA GLY A 124 6.20 -2.39 -4.84
C GLY A 124 6.96 -3.69 -4.69
N ASP A 125 7.21 -4.41 -5.79
CA ASP A 125 7.94 -5.69 -5.83
C ASP A 125 9.30 -5.59 -5.14
N CYS A 126 10.07 -4.55 -5.44
CA CYS A 126 11.33 -4.26 -4.78
C CYS A 126 11.18 -4.17 -3.26
N PHE A 127 10.22 -3.36 -2.78
CA PHE A 127 10.00 -3.20 -1.35
C PHE A 127 9.60 -4.52 -0.69
N PHE A 128 8.64 -5.26 -1.27
CA PHE A 128 8.20 -6.55 -0.73
C PHE A 128 9.31 -7.62 -0.74
N ARG A 129 10.25 -7.55 -1.69
CA ARG A 129 11.43 -8.43 -1.73
C ARG A 129 12.42 -8.13 -0.60
N ILE A 130 12.68 -6.85 -0.33
CA ILE A 130 13.51 -6.42 0.80
C ILE A 130 12.84 -6.83 2.12
N GLU A 131 11.52 -6.65 2.21
CA GLU A 131 10.71 -7.04 3.37
C GLU A 131 10.32 -8.53 3.43
N GLN A 132 10.99 -9.46 2.73
CA GLN A 132 10.56 -10.88 2.75
C GLN A 132 10.68 -11.62 4.10
N ARG A 133 10.91 -10.93 5.23
CA ARG A 133 10.49 -11.46 6.55
C ARG A 133 8.96 -11.38 6.77
N PHE A 134 8.25 -10.49 6.08
CA PHE A 134 6.78 -10.36 6.07
C PHE A 134 6.03 -11.36 5.17
N SER A 135 6.71 -12.11 4.29
CA SER A 135 6.10 -13.27 3.61
C SER A 135 5.47 -14.26 4.60
N ILE A 136 5.97 -14.29 5.85
CA ILE A 136 5.38 -15.05 6.96
C ILE A 136 4.02 -14.49 7.37
N PHE A 137 3.80 -13.17 7.32
CA PHE A 137 2.53 -12.52 7.68
C PHE A 137 1.43 -12.84 6.65
N ILE A 138 1.69 -12.65 5.34
CA ILE A 138 0.73 -13.06 4.28
C ILE A 138 0.52 -14.58 4.29
N ALA A 139 1.59 -15.39 4.48
CA ALA A 139 1.46 -16.84 4.64
C ALA A 139 0.71 -17.24 5.92
N SER A 140 0.67 -16.40 6.96
CA SER A 140 -0.10 -16.64 8.19
C SER A 140 -1.58 -16.25 8.02
N LEU A 141 -1.88 -15.24 7.20
CA LEU A 141 -3.24 -14.85 6.84
C LEU A 141 -3.93 -15.93 5.98
N ASN A 142 -3.21 -16.53 5.02
CA ASN A 142 -3.72 -17.66 4.25
C ASN A 142 -3.86 -18.96 5.07
N ARG A 143 -3.14 -19.12 6.18
CA ARG A 143 -3.18 -20.34 7.02
C ARG A 143 -4.32 -20.36 8.04
N ARG A 144 -4.99 -19.22 8.27
CA ARG A 144 -6.15 -19.10 9.19
C ARG A 144 -7.51 -19.04 8.47
N ALA A 145 -7.50 -19.02 7.14
CA ALA A 145 -8.70 -19.00 6.29
C ALA A 145 -9.05 -20.37 5.69
N LEU A 146 -8.37 -21.44 6.12
CA LEU A 146 -8.65 -22.85 5.80
C LEU A 146 -8.92 -23.62 7.09
#